data_AF-A0A9E6R748-F1
#
_entry.id   AF-A0A9E6R748-F1
#
_cell.length_a   1.000
_cell.length_b   1.000
_cell.length_c   1.000
_cell.angle_alpha   90.00
_cell.angle_beta   90.00
_cell.angle_gamma   90.00
#
_symmetry.space_group_name_H-M   'P 1'
#
loop_
_entity.id
_entity.type
_entity.pdbx_description
1 polymer ?
#
loop_
_entity_poly.entity_id
_entity_poly.type
_entity_poly.pdbx_seq_one_letter_code
_entity_poly.pdbx_strand_id
1 'polypeptide(L)'
;MCENLHSVRLKARADTNVIFLDLFSRFCRHYGGYGIDVNLRPHPGGQYVLKNAVDLPDNVVIQNQPIYSMDLTDFDYAISAPSSVLMDFVLAGVPAAVWQDPSGGMDVDNYAGLVEISSLPEWLSFARDAAMRPTVALSRQRAFSKAARL
;
A
#
# COMPACT_ATOMS: atom_id res chain seq x y z
N MET A 1 -0.51 -4.03 -3.28
CA MET A 1 -0.54 -2.55 -3.36
C MET A 1 -1.97 -2.06 -3.41
N CYS A 2 -2.37 -1.17 -2.50
CA CYS A 2 -3.72 -0.59 -2.50
C CYS A 2 -3.66 0.88 -2.90
N GLU A 3 -4.27 1.19 -4.03
CA GLU A 3 -4.41 2.54 -4.56
C GLU A 3 -5.44 3.33 -3.72
N ASN A 4 -5.14 4.59 -3.40
CA ASN A 4 -6.09 5.51 -2.80
C ASN A 4 -6.03 6.91 -3.45
N LEU A 5 -5.68 7.00 -4.74
CA LEU A 5 -5.32 8.24 -5.46
C LEU A 5 -6.48 9.23 -5.68
N HIS A 6 -7.70 8.82 -5.35
CA HIS A 6 -8.88 9.68 -5.38
C HIS A 6 -9.12 10.41 -4.04
N SER A 7 -8.38 10.06 -2.98
CA SER A 7 -8.50 10.65 -1.65
C SER A 7 -8.23 12.15 -1.66
N VAL A 8 -9.07 12.93 -0.95
CA VAL A 8 -8.88 14.37 -0.74
C VAL A 8 -7.54 14.68 -0.07
N ARG A 9 -7.01 13.76 0.74
CA ARG A 9 -5.70 13.87 1.39
C ARG A 9 -4.54 13.90 0.38
N LEU A 10 -4.71 13.26 -0.78
CA LEU A 10 -3.75 13.28 -1.88
C LEU A 10 -3.97 14.44 -2.86
N LYS A 11 -5.15 15.07 -2.82
CA LYS A 11 -5.46 16.29 -3.59
C LYS A 11 -4.99 17.57 -2.89
N ALA A 12 -4.55 17.48 -1.62
CA ALA A 12 -4.10 18.63 -0.85
C ALA A 12 -2.79 19.24 -1.37
N ARG A 13 -2.01 18.48 -2.15
CA ARG A 13 -0.83 18.97 -2.86
C ARG A 13 -0.90 18.57 -4.34
N ALA A 14 -0.47 19.48 -5.21
CA ALA A 14 -0.22 19.14 -6.60
C ALA A 14 0.83 18.01 -6.65
N ASP A 15 0.66 17.09 -7.61
CA ASP A 15 1.63 16.03 -7.95
C ASP A 15 1.74 14.81 -7.04
N THR A 16 1.03 14.73 -5.90
CA THR A 16 1.11 13.54 -5.02
C THR A 16 0.74 12.24 -5.76
N ASN A 17 -0.23 12.30 -6.67
CA ASN A 17 -0.60 11.15 -7.50
C ASN A 17 0.51 10.74 -8.48
N VAL A 18 1.21 11.72 -9.05
CA VAL A 18 2.35 11.48 -9.95
C VAL A 18 3.50 10.83 -9.18
N ILE A 19 3.81 11.34 -7.99
CA ILE A 19 4.85 10.79 -7.12
C ILE A 19 4.55 9.35 -6.74
N PHE A 20 3.31 9.05 -6.32
CA PHE A 20 2.91 7.68 -5.99
C PHE A 20 3.04 6.74 -7.19
N LEU A 21 2.56 7.17 -8.37
CA LEU A 21 2.59 6.33 -9.56
C LEU A 21 4.02 6.10 -10.09
N ASP A 22 4.90 7.11 -10.04
CA ASP A 22 6.32 6.92 -10.35
C ASP A 22 6.96 5.90 -9.40
N LEU A 23 6.73 6.08 -8.09
CA LEU A 23 7.26 5.21 -7.06
C LEU A 23 6.76 3.76 -7.22
N PHE A 24 5.45 3.61 -7.44
CA PHE A 24 4.83 2.31 -7.69
C PHE A 24 5.36 1.67 -8.98
N SER A 25 5.52 2.41 -10.07
CA SER A 25 6.08 1.89 -11.32
C SER A 25 7.51 1.39 -11.14
N ARG A 26 8.36 2.15 -10.43
CA ARG A 26 9.74 1.74 -10.12
C ARG A 26 9.80 0.52 -9.22
N PHE A 27 8.89 0.43 -8.25
CA PHE A 27 8.73 -0.75 -7.39
C PHE A 27 8.35 -2.00 -8.21
N CYS A 28 7.36 -1.88 -9.10
CA CYS A 28 6.93 -2.97 -9.96
C CYS A 28 8.06 -3.42 -10.90
N ARG A 29 8.78 -2.49 -11.54
CA ARG A 29 9.94 -2.83 -12.39
C ARG A 29 11.03 -3.57 -11.63
N HIS A 30 11.29 -3.22 -10.38
CA HIS A 30 12.25 -3.95 -9.54
C HIS A 30 11.84 -5.41 -9.40
N TYR A 31 10.58 -5.68 -9.02
CA TYR A 31 10.08 -7.04 -8.84
C TYR A 31 9.82 -7.80 -10.15
N GLY A 32 9.47 -7.10 -11.22
CA GLY A 32 9.33 -7.66 -12.57
C GLY A 32 10.65 -8.22 -13.10
N GLY A 33 11.78 -7.63 -12.72
CA GLY A 33 13.11 -8.19 -13.00
C GLY A 33 13.37 -9.57 -12.38
N TYR A 34 12.56 -9.97 -11.40
CA TYR A 34 12.60 -11.29 -10.75
C TYR A 34 11.40 -12.18 -11.11
N GLY A 35 10.54 -11.75 -12.04
CA GLY A 35 9.31 -12.48 -12.40
C GLY A 35 8.27 -12.52 -11.30
N ILE A 36 8.27 -11.51 -10.40
CA ILE A 36 7.30 -11.41 -9.31
C ILE A 36 6.20 -10.43 -9.70
N ASP A 37 4.95 -10.91 -9.60
CA ASP A 37 3.76 -10.11 -9.84
C ASP A 37 3.45 -9.20 -8.67
N VAL A 38 2.99 -7.98 -8.97
CA VAL A 38 2.55 -7.00 -7.98
C VAL A 38 1.05 -6.76 -8.16
N ASN A 39 0.28 -7.18 -7.16
CA ASN A 39 -1.16 -6.94 -7.16
C ASN A 39 -1.46 -5.46 -6.86
N LEU A 40 -2.13 -4.78 -7.78
CA LEU A 40 -2.66 -3.44 -7.61
C LEU A 40 -4.17 -3.51 -7.41
N ARG A 41 -4.63 -3.02 -6.26
CA ARG A 41 -6.04 -2.86 -5.95
C ARG A 41 -6.45 -1.39 -6.16
N PRO A 42 -7.21 -1.05 -7.22
CA PRO A 42 -7.80 0.27 -7.36
C PRO A 42 -8.78 0.55 -6.22
N HIS A 43 -8.89 1.80 -5.77
CA HIS A 43 -9.90 2.09 -4.75
C HIS A 43 -11.32 1.96 -5.35
N PRO A 44 -12.29 1.31 -4.68
CA PRO A 44 -13.63 1.10 -5.22
C PRO A 44 -14.35 2.37 -5.68
N GLY A 45 -14.27 3.45 -4.89
CA GLY A 45 -14.92 4.73 -5.22
C GLY A 45 -14.18 5.58 -6.27
N GLY A 46 -12.89 5.33 -6.47
CA GLY A 46 -12.03 6.14 -7.33
C GLY A 46 -11.75 5.47 -8.67
N GLN A 47 -11.24 4.23 -8.60
CA GLN A 47 -10.69 3.46 -9.70
C GLN A 47 -9.76 4.31 -10.58
N TYR A 48 -8.87 5.09 -9.96
CA TYR A 48 -8.12 6.14 -10.66
C TYR A 48 -7.34 5.58 -11.83
N VAL A 49 -6.61 4.49 -11.59
CA VAL A 49 -5.76 3.83 -12.60
C VAL A 49 -6.59 3.33 -13.78
N LEU A 50 -7.78 2.78 -13.53
CA LEU A 50 -8.68 2.29 -14.57
C LEU A 50 -9.33 3.44 -15.35
N LYS A 51 -9.83 4.48 -14.67
CA LYS A 51 -10.50 5.62 -15.30
C LYS A 51 -9.58 6.46 -16.18
N ASN A 52 -8.31 6.53 -15.83
CA ASN A 52 -7.32 7.33 -16.55
C ASN A 52 -6.46 6.51 -17.52
N ALA A 53 -6.75 5.21 -17.69
CA ALA A 53 -5.97 4.30 -18.54
C ALA A 53 -4.45 4.45 -18.30
N VAL A 54 -4.06 4.48 -17.01
CA VAL A 54 -2.65 4.64 -16.63
C VAL A 54 -1.89 3.44 -17.16
N ASP A 55 -0.78 3.70 -17.85
CA ASP A 55 0.14 2.65 -18.31
C ASP A 55 0.83 2.00 -17.12
N LEU A 56 0.72 0.68 -17.01
CA LEU A 56 1.23 -0.10 -15.88
C LEU A 56 2.27 -1.10 -16.37
N PRO A 57 3.31 -1.40 -15.56
CA PRO A 57 4.23 -2.48 -15.87
C PRO A 57 3.52 -3.84 -16.06
N ASP A 58 4.05 -4.68 -16.95
CA ASP A 58 3.43 -5.95 -17.35
C ASP A 58 3.20 -6.94 -16.20
N ASN A 59 3.99 -6.83 -15.12
CA ASN A 59 3.86 -7.65 -13.92
C ASN A 59 2.82 -7.12 -12.93
N VAL A 60 2.00 -6.14 -13.29
CA VAL A 60 0.93 -5.62 -12.44
C VAL A 60 -0.36 -6.38 -12.70
N VAL A 61 -0.86 -7.06 -11.66
CA VAL A 61 -2.17 -7.72 -11.67
C VAL A 61 -3.20 -6.80 -11.05
N ILE A 62 -4.22 -6.41 -11.82
CA ILE A 62 -5.32 -5.59 -11.30
C ILE A 62 -6.27 -6.45 -10.48
N GLN A 63 -6.34 -6.18 -9.17
CA GLN A 63 -7.26 -6.84 -8.26
C GLN A 63 -8.47 -5.95 -7.94
N ASN A 64 -9.47 -6.02 -8.84
CA ASN A 64 -10.68 -5.20 -8.78
C ASN A 64 -11.89 -5.90 -8.12
N GLN A 65 -11.68 -7.05 -7.48
CA GLN A 65 -12.76 -7.75 -6.76
C GLN A 65 -13.16 -6.97 -5.49
N PRO A 66 -14.40 -7.12 -5.00
CA PRO A 66 -14.77 -6.64 -3.67
C PRO A 66 -13.88 -7.26 -2.59
N ILE A 67 -13.54 -6.50 -1.55
CA ILE A 67 -12.59 -7.00 -0.53
C ILE A 67 -13.15 -8.18 0.26
N TYR A 68 -14.47 -8.21 0.49
CA TYR A 68 -15.15 -9.28 1.21
C TYR A 68 -15.15 -10.63 0.47
N SER A 69 -14.79 -10.65 -0.82
CA SER A 69 -14.70 -11.88 -1.62
C SER A 69 -13.26 -12.36 -1.81
N MET A 70 -12.30 -11.70 -1.17
CA MET A 70 -10.88 -12.01 -1.28
C MET A 70 -10.37 -12.62 0.02
N ASP A 71 -9.48 -13.60 -0.08
CA ASP A 71 -8.65 -13.96 1.06
C ASP A 71 -7.46 -12.99 1.13
N LEU A 72 -7.41 -12.16 2.18
CA LEU A 72 -6.32 -11.21 2.35
C LEU A 72 -5.01 -11.91 2.73
N THR A 73 -5.08 -13.14 3.25
CA THR A 73 -3.90 -13.91 3.64
C THR A 73 -3.11 -14.47 2.46
N ASP A 74 -3.69 -14.42 1.25
CA ASP A 74 -3.01 -14.73 -0.01
C ASP A 74 -1.92 -13.69 -0.37
N PHE A 75 -1.87 -12.54 0.33
CA PHE A 75 -0.89 -11.49 0.09
C PHE A 75 0.22 -11.51 1.15
N ASP A 76 1.48 -11.43 0.72
CA ASP A 76 2.63 -11.33 1.63
C ASP A 76 2.64 -10.03 2.44
N TYR A 77 2.12 -8.95 1.86
CA TYR A 77 2.04 -7.62 2.48
C TYR A 77 1.09 -6.67 1.74
N ALA A 78 0.75 -5.57 2.41
CA ALA A 78 0.03 -4.44 1.86
C ALA A 78 0.78 -3.12 2.06
N ILE A 79 0.78 -2.29 1.03
CA ILE A 79 1.20 -0.88 1.09
C ILE A 79 0.05 -0.05 0.53
N SER A 80 -0.28 1.04 1.21
CA SER A 80 -1.27 2.01 0.73
C SER A 80 -0.95 3.40 1.25
N ALA A 81 -1.36 4.44 0.53
CA ALA A 81 -1.58 5.74 1.16
C ALA A 81 -2.65 5.60 2.27
N PRO A 82 -2.79 6.56 3.21
CA PRO A 82 -3.77 6.54 4.30
C PRO A 82 -5.16 6.14 3.82
N SER A 83 -5.54 4.91 4.13
CA SER A 83 -6.75 4.24 3.65
C SER A 83 -7.20 3.22 4.68
N SER A 84 -8.52 3.10 4.88
CA SER A 84 -9.09 2.11 5.81
C SER A 84 -8.80 0.68 5.40
N VAL A 85 -8.45 0.43 4.13
CA VAL A 85 -8.02 -0.89 3.63
C VAL A 85 -6.83 -1.44 4.42
N LEU A 86 -5.96 -0.56 4.96
CA LEU A 86 -4.84 -1.00 5.79
C LEU A 86 -5.34 -1.66 7.08
N MET A 87 -6.50 -1.24 7.61
CA MET A 87 -7.09 -1.87 8.80
C MET A 87 -7.56 -3.29 8.49
N ASP A 88 -8.11 -3.53 7.30
CA ASP A 88 -8.52 -4.87 6.85
C ASP A 88 -7.31 -5.82 6.81
N PHE A 89 -6.18 -5.38 6.26
CA PHE A 89 -4.92 -6.17 6.25
C PHE A 89 -4.34 -6.36 7.66
N VAL A 90 -4.40 -5.34 8.52
CA VAL A 90 -3.98 -5.43 9.91
C VAL A 90 -4.78 -6.49 10.66
N LEU A 91 -6.11 -6.48 10.52
CA LEU A 91 -7.01 -7.45 11.15
C LEU A 91 -6.84 -8.86 10.57
N ALA A 92 -6.53 -8.97 9.27
CA ALA A 92 -6.21 -10.24 8.62
C ALA A 92 -4.83 -10.81 9.03
N GLY A 93 -4.03 -10.08 9.82
CA GLY A 93 -2.70 -10.53 10.23
C GLY A 93 -1.67 -10.51 9.10
N VAL A 94 -1.85 -9.61 8.12
CA VAL A 94 -0.96 -9.42 6.98
C VAL A 94 -0.08 -8.19 7.23
N PRO A 95 1.24 -8.23 6.99
CA PRO A 95 2.10 -7.07 7.11
C PRO A 95 1.58 -5.87 6.29
N ALA A 96 1.42 -4.72 6.94
CA ALA A 96 0.85 -3.51 6.36
C ALA A 96 1.77 -2.31 6.63
N ALA A 97 2.01 -1.52 5.58
CA ALA A 97 2.71 -0.25 5.66
C ALA A 97 1.85 0.88 5.11
N VAL A 98 1.93 2.03 5.77
CA VAL A 98 1.33 3.28 5.30
C VAL A 98 2.39 4.07 4.53
N TRP A 99 2.04 4.46 3.30
CA TRP A 99 2.86 5.36 2.51
C TRP A 99 2.57 6.81 2.88
N GLN A 100 3.62 7.56 3.17
CA GLN A 100 3.57 9.01 3.31
C GLN A 100 4.33 9.66 2.15
N ASP A 101 3.86 10.81 1.68
CA ASP A 101 4.62 11.54 0.67
C ASP A 101 5.99 11.96 1.24
N PRO A 102 7.06 12.02 0.43
CA PRO A 102 8.39 12.38 0.90
C PRO A 102 8.48 13.77 1.55
N SER A 103 7.53 14.67 1.28
CA SER A 103 7.49 16.01 1.86
C SER A 103 6.74 16.07 3.21
N GLY A 104 6.29 14.92 3.73
CA GLY A 104 5.61 14.79 5.03
C GLY A 104 4.31 15.58 5.13
N GLY A 105 3.71 15.97 4.00
CA GLY A 105 2.50 16.81 3.97
C GLY A 105 1.22 16.04 4.23
N MET A 106 1.26 14.72 4.11
CA MET A 106 0.14 13.83 4.28
C MET A 106 -0.01 13.41 5.75
N ASP A 107 -1.19 13.68 6.29
CA ASP A 107 -1.60 13.22 7.61
C ASP A 107 -1.74 11.69 7.64
N VAL A 108 -0.90 11.06 8.46
CA VAL A 108 -0.85 9.62 8.73
C VAL A 108 -1.14 9.29 10.19
N ASP A 109 -1.59 10.26 11.01
CA ASP A 109 -1.67 10.12 12.47
C ASP A 109 -2.59 8.97 12.92
N ASN A 110 -3.65 8.70 12.14
CA ASN A 110 -4.56 7.58 12.38
C ASN A 110 -3.91 6.18 12.16
N TYR A 111 -2.70 6.16 11.62
CA TYR A 111 -1.90 4.96 11.35
C TYR A 111 -0.62 4.94 12.20
N ALA A 112 -0.47 5.86 13.16
CA ALA A 112 0.69 5.96 14.02
C ALA A 112 0.94 4.64 14.76
N GLY A 113 2.10 4.03 14.50
CA GLY A 113 2.48 2.71 15.01
C GLY A 113 2.51 1.61 13.95
N LEU A 114 1.96 1.84 12.75
CA LEU A 114 2.27 1.03 11.58
C LEU A 114 3.67 1.35 11.02
N VAL A 115 4.13 0.54 10.08
CA VAL A 115 5.36 0.86 9.35
C VAL A 115 5.07 2.00 8.39
N GLU A 116 5.72 3.14 8.59
CA GLU A 116 5.67 4.29 7.69
C GLU A 116 6.79 4.19 6.65
N ILE A 117 6.47 4.40 5.38
CA ILE A 117 7.42 4.37 4.26
C ILE A 117 7.14 5.52 3.31
N SER A 118 8.18 6.06 2.67
CA SER A 118 8.03 7.22 1.78
C SER A 118 8.78 7.05 0.47
N SER A 119 9.93 6.37 0.49
CA SER A 119 10.86 6.24 -0.62
C SER A 119 10.94 4.83 -1.20
N LEU A 120 11.51 4.68 -2.41
CA LEU A 120 11.69 3.37 -3.05
C LEU A 120 12.53 2.40 -2.19
N PRO A 121 13.68 2.81 -1.61
CA PRO A 121 14.43 1.91 -0.72
C PRO A 121 13.61 1.41 0.47
N GLU A 122 12.73 2.25 1.03
CA GLU A 122 11.86 1.86 2.16
C GLU A 122 10.76 0.89 1.71
N TRP A 123 10.15 1.11 0.54
CA TRP A 123 9.19 0.16 -0.04
C TRP A 123 9.82 -1.21 -0.27
N LEU A 124 11.01 -1.24 -0.88
CA LEU A 124 11.75 -2.48 -1.12
C LEU A 124 12.19 -3.15 0.19
N SER A 125 12.64 -2.36 1.16
CA SER A 125 13.03 -2.88 2.47
C SER A 125 11.84 -3.50 3.20
N PHE A 126 10.69 -2.80 3.22
CA PHE A 126 9.47 -3.29 3.83
C PHE A 126 8.98 -4.58 3.14
N ALA A 127 8.88 -4.59 1.81
CA ALA A 127 8.42 -5.77 1.08
C ALA A 127 9.31 -7.00 1.32
N ARG A 128 10.64 -6.82 1.31
CA ARG A 128 11.59 -7.88 1.64
C ARG A 128 11.45 -8.36 3.09
N ASP A 129 11.37 -7.43 4.04
CA ASP A 129 11.29 -7.77 5.47
C ASP A 129 9.93 -8.40 5.82
N ALA A 130 8.84 -7.98 5.17
CA ALA A 130 7.53 -8.57 5.32
C ALA A 130 7.49 -10.02 4.82
N ALA A 131 8.09 -10.30 3.65
CA ALA A 131 8.18 -11.65 3.11
C ALA A 131 9.11 -12.57 3.95
N MET A 132 10.26 -12.06 4.40
CA MET A 132 11.26 -12.89 5.07
C MET A 132 11.09 -12.98 6.59
N ARG A 133 10.56 -11.93 7.22
CA ARG A 133 10.47 -11.75 8.67
C ARG A 133 9.16 -11.03 9.06
N PRO A 134 7.99 -11.57 8.69
CA PRO A 134 6.70 -10.89 8.89
C PRO A 134 6.45 -10.55 10.36
N THR A 135 6.98 -11.34 11.29
CA THR A 135 6.81 -11.16 12.74
C THR A 135 7.22 -9.78 13.24
N VAL A 136 8.14 -9.07 12.57
CA VAL A 136 8.55 -7.71 12.93
C VAL A 136 7.42 -6.71 12.68
N ALA A 137 6.86 -6.70 11.47
CA ALA A 137 5.73 -5.84 11.12
C ALA A 137 4.48 -6.21 11.93
N LEU A 138 4.21 -7.52 12.06
CA LEU A 138 3.05 -8.03 12.81
C LEU A 138 3.10 -7.67 14.29
N SER A 139 4.29 -7.62 14.90
CA SER A 139 4.42 -7.19 16.31
C SER A 139 4.06 -5.72 16.50
N ARG A 140 4.46 -4.85 15.56
CA ARG A 140 4.06 -3.44 15.56
C ARG A 140 2.56 -3.29 15.34
N GLN A 141 1.99 -4.01 14.38
CA GLN A 141 0.56 -4.02 14.09
C GLN A 141 -0.31 -4.49 15.26
N ARG A 142 0.15 -5.48 16.04
CA ARG A 142 -0.54 -5.90 17.26
C ARG A 142 -0.58 -4.78 18.31
N ALA A 143 0.53 -4.07 18.48
CA ALA A 143 0.57 -2.92 19.38
C ALA A 143 -0.34 -1.78 18.90
N PHE A 144 -0.32 -1.50 17.59
CA PHE A 144 -1.21 -0.54 16.94
C PHE A 144 -2.69 -0.90 17.15
N SER A 145 -3.10 -2.13 16.84
CA SER A 145 -4.50 -2.59 16.97
C SER A 145 -5.01 -2.45 18.40
N LYS A 146 -4.17 -2.81 19.39
CA LYS A 146 -4.49 -2.65 20.82
C LYS A 146 -4.68 -1.18 21.21
N ALA A 147 -3.83 -0.28 20.69
CA ALA A 147 -3.91 1.15 20.98
C ALA A 147 -5.14 1.79 20.30
N ALA A 148 -5.42 1.39 19.06
CA ALA A 148 -6.53 1.86 18.24
C ALA A 148 -7.89 1.24 18.63
N ARG A 149 -7.89 0.20 19.49
CA ARG A 149 -9.08 -0.58 19.88
C ARG A 149 -9.78 -1.24 18.68
N LEU A 150 -8.99 -1.73 17.74
CA LEU A 150 -9.42 -2.54 16.60
C LEU A 150 -9.57 -4.02 17.01
#